data_AF-A0A820TP92-F1
#
_entry.id   AF-A0A820TP92-F1
#
_cell.length_a   1.000
_cell.length_b   1.000
_cell.length_c   1.000
_cell.angle_alpha   90.00
_cell.angle_beta   90.00
_cell.angle_gamma   90.00
#
_symmetry.space_group_name_H-M   'P 1'
#
loop_
_entity.id
_entity.type
_entity.pdbx_description
1 polymer ?
#
loop_
_entity_poly.entity_id
_entity_poly.type
_entity_poly.pdbx_seq_one_letter_code
_entity_poly.pdbx_strand_id
1 'polypeptide(L)'
;LKLYSVIEQIVKLYSQSIVYPYKLSYETLQYSIQDPILKQNLELIQQELNHYTPLVNEFIEALNQLNSQQQFDTWSKELFHLLTSDSNTRDINKLQEHLIKFKQILFSDIINLDETNDEQLILSNTQDNNDIDDNTLLKPKITSIRILFKNAVKKEFNDLFGKNGELLSTISLSDTRLILGNISLKLKNIIQDKTNINNYSTWFSSTFRQQNLKKKSLIEHHIKIVGFDEKLLVLHSLRLPKRITIREHDENDYRFLIKAGKDIRQDQRIEVLFSIMNDLYDNDPNCNQSNSAHIAVRTYKVIPMSSKLGIIEWLDNTRPLKDLIEESYDNNELNIITSQGQHSRKF
;
A
#
# COMPACT_ATOMS: atom_id res chain seq x y z
N LEU A 1 2.22 -25.80 19.92
CA LEU A 1 2.57 -27.01 19.14
C LEU A 1 1.37 -27.76 18.54
N LYS A 2 0.23 -27.94 19.23
CA LYS A 2 -0.92 -28.75 18.71
C LYS A 2 -1.45 -28.35 17.32
N LEU A 3 -1.35 -27.08 16.93
CA LEU A 3 -1.81 -26.60 15.61
C LEU A 3 -0.69 -26.49 14.56
N TYR A 4 0.58 -26.73 14.92
CA TYR A 4 1.70 -26.56 14.00
C TYR A 4 1.57 -27.47 12.78
N SER A 5 1.27 -28.75 12.99
CA SER A 5 1.07 -29.72 11.91
C SER A 5 -0.08 -29.34 10.97
N VAL A 6 -1.14 -28.71 11.50
CA VAL A 6 -2.27 -28.21 10.70
C VAL A 6 -1.82 -27.04 9.84
N ILE A 7 -1.10 -26.07 10.42
CA ILE A 7 -0.58 -24.90 9.69
C ILE A 7 0.40 -25.36 8.61
N GLU A 8 1.30 -26.28 8.93
CA GLU A 8 2.25 -26.87 7.98
C GLU A 8 1.54 -27.54 6.79
N GLN A 9 0.45 -28.29 7.04
CA GLN A 9 -0.37 -28.87 5.97
C GLN A 9 -1.06 -27.80 5.11
N ILE A 10 -1.58 -26.73 5.72
CA ILE A 10 -2.19 -25.62 4.98
C ILE A 10 -1.14 -24.90 4.14
N VAL A 11 0.07 -24.67 4.64
CA VAL A 11 1.17 -24.06 3.88
C VAL A 11 1.52 -24.90 2.66
N LYS A 12 1.59 -26.24 2.81
CA LYS A 12 1.92 -27.15 1.72
C LYS A 12 0.83 -27.29 0.66
N LEU A 13 -0.44 -27.21 1.07
CA LEU A 13 -1.59 -27.46 0.17
C LEU A 13 -2.22 -26.18 -0.38
N TYR A 14 -2.24 -25.11 0.42
CA TYR A 14 -2.96 -23.86 0.18
C TYR A 14 -2.12 -22.64 0.58
N SER A 15 -0.84 -22.62 0.22
CA SER A 15 0.12 -21.55 0.54
C SER A 15 -0.42 -20.13 0.27
N GLN A 16 -1.07 -19.96 -0.88
CA GLN A 16 -1.64 -18.67 -1.33
C GLN A 16 -2.76 -18.15 -0.41
N SER A 17 -3.49 -19.04 0.27
CA SER A 17 -4.59 -18.64 1.16
C SER A 17 -4.11 -18.19 2.54
N ILE A 18 -2.95 -18.68 2.99
CA ILE A 18 -2.42 -18.41 4.34
C ILE A 18 -1.31 -17.35 4.35
N VAL A 19 -0.71 -17.03 3.20
CA VAL A 19 0.46 -16.13 3.12
C VAL A 19 0.22 -14.76 3.76
N TYR A 20 -0.90 -14.08 3.47
CA TYR A 20 -1.18 -12.75 4.05
C TYR A 20 -1.52 -12.81 5.55
N PRO A 21 -2.44 -13.68 6.02
CA PRO A 21 -2.68 -13.84 7.45
C PRO A 21 -1.42 -14.23 8.24
N TYR A 22 -0.58 -15.09 7.67
CA TYR A 22 0.68 -15.49 8.27
C TYR A 22 1.64 -14.30 8.38
N LYS A 23 1.85 -13.55 7.28
CA LYS A 23 2.73 -12.38 7.25
C LYS A 23 2.35 -11.34 8.31
N LEU A 24 1.05 -11.02 8.41
CA LEU A 24 0.51 -10.11 9.44
C LEU A 24 0.82 -10.58 10.86
N SER A 25 0.68 -11.88 11.11
CA SER A 25 0.96 -12.48 12.42
C SER A 25 2.46 -12.47 12.69
N TYR A 26 3.27 -12.85 11.71
CA TYR A 26 4.72 -12.92 11.79
C TYR A 26 5.37 -11.56 12.09
N GLU A 27 4.92 -10.48 11.42
CA GLU A 27 5.40 -9.11 11.64
C GLU A 27 5.31 -8.68 13.11
N THR A 28 4.28 -9.14 13.83
CA THR A 28 4.07 -8.82 15.25
C THR A 28 4.78 -9.82 16.17
N LEU A 29 4.65 -11.12 15.87
CA LEU A 29 5.03 -12.20 16.77
C LEU A 29 6.54 -12.46 16.82
N GLN A 30 7.27 -12.23 15.73
CA GLN A 30 8.70 -12.54 15.63
C GLN A 30 9.55 -11.86 16.71
N TYR A 31 9.10 -10.69 17.21
CA TYR A 31 9.80 -9.90 18.23
C TYR A 31 9.32 -10.19 19.65
N SER A 32 8.12 -10.78 19.82
CA SER A 32 7.51 -11.00 21.14
C SER A 32 7.77 -12.40 21.70
N ILE A 33 8.11 -13.37 20.84
CA ILE A 33 8.24 -14.77 21.24
C ILE A 33 9.62 -15.05 21.85
N GLN A 34 9.61 -15.55 23.09
CA GLN A 34 10.81 -15.99 23.81
C GLN A 34 11.08 -17.51 23.68
N ASP A 35 10.05 -18.31 23.38
CA ASP A 35 10.18 -19.76 23.23
C ASP A 35 11.01 -20.09 21.95
N PRO A 36 12.18 -20.72 22.09
CA PRO A 36 13.06 -21.01 20.95
C PRO A 36 12.45 -22.00 19.96
N ILE A 37 11.66 -22.97 20.42
CA ILE A 37 11.03 -23.97 19.55
C ILE A 37 9.96 -23.28 18.70
N LEU A 38 9.16 -22.41 19.32
CA LEU A 38 8.14 -21.66 18.59
C LEU A 38 8.76 -20.70 17.58
N LYS A 39 9.86 -20.05 17.93
CA LYS A 39 10.60 -19.16 17.03
C LYS A 39 11.13 -19.93 15.80
N GLN A 40 11.78 -21.07 16.03
CA GLN A 40 12.27 -21.93 14.95
C GLN A 40 11.13 -22.39 14.03
N ASN A 41 10.00 -22.81 14.59
CA ASN A 41 8.82 -23.21 13.82
C ASN A 41 8.26 -22.09 12.95
N LEU A 42 8.23 -20.86 13.44
CA LEU A 42 7.81 -19.69 12.64
C LEU A 42 8.80 -19.38 11.51
N GLU A 43 10.10 -19.49 11.77
CA GLU A 43 11.11 -19.29 10.73
C GLU A 43 11.00 -20.35 9.62
N LEU A 44 10.76 -21.61 9.98
CA LEU A 44 10.53 -22.70 9.01
C LEU A 44 9.29 -22.45 8.14
N ILE A 45 8.16 -22.10 8.75
CA ILE A 45 6.93 -21.78 7.99
C ILE A 45 7.16 -20.57 7.06
N GLN A 46 7.87 -19.54 7.52
CA GLN A 46 8.20 -18.38 6.71
C GLN A 46 9.06 -18.76 5.49
N GLN A 47 10.04 -19.64 5.67
CA GLN A 47 10.88 -20.16 4.58
C GLN A 47 10.06 -20.98 3.57
N GLU A 48 9.20 -21.88 4.04
CA GLU A 48 8.32 -22.66 3.16
C GLU A 48 7.36 -21.75 2.37
N LEU A 49 6.75 -20.74 3.02
CA LEU A 49 5.88 -19.80 2.34
C LEU A 49 6.61 -18.97 1.29
N ASN A 50 7.81 -18.47 1.60
CA ASN A 50 8.63 -17.75 0.63
C ASN A 50 8.98 -18.63 -0.58
N HIS A 51 9.19 -19.94 -0.37
CA HIS A 51 9.42 -20.89 -1.45
C HIS A 51 8.17 -21.11 -2.32
N TYR A 52 7.00 -21.29 -1.71
CA TYR A 52 5.75 -21.55 -2.43
C TYR A 52 5.10 -20.30 -3.04
N THR A 53 5.42 -19.11 -2.53
CA THR A 53 4.80 -17.84 -2.90
C THR A 53 5.83 -16.74 -3.21
N PRO A 54 6.82 -17.00 -4.08
CA PRO A 54 7.96 -16.10 -4.28
C PRO A 54 7.55 -14.70 -4.73
N LEU A 55 6.48 -14.60 -5.53
CA LEU A 55 5.98 -13.33 -6.09
C LEU A 55 5.20 -12.47 -5.09
N VAL A 56 4.76 -13.02 -3.94
CA VAL A 56 3.89 -12.28 -3.02
C VAL A 56 4.60 -11.10 -2.37
N ASN A 57 5.87 -11.27 -1.99
CA ASN A 57 6.66 -10.18 -1.42
C ASN A 57 6.92 -9.09 -2.45
N GLU A 58 7.27 -9.46 -3.68
CA GLU A 58 7.49 -8.51 -4.77
C GLU A 58 6.21 -7.75 -5.12
N PHE A 59 5.05 -8.43 -5.12
CA PHE A 59 3.76 -7.81 -5.34
C PHE A 59 3.42 -6.78 -4.25
N ILE A 60 3.65 -7.13 -2.99
CA ILE A 60 3.48 -6.20 -1.85
C ILE A 60 4.41 -4.99 -1.99
N GLU A 61 5.66 -5.21 -2.38
CA GLU A 61 6.63 -4.13 -2.61
C GLU A 61 6.20 -3.22 -3.77
N ALA A 62 5.78 -3.79 -4.90
CA ALA A 62 5.27 -3.05 -6.06
C ALA A 62 4.02 -2.22 -5.71
N LEU A 63 3.08 -2.78 -4.95
CA LEU A 63 1.90 -2.06 -4.46
C LEU A 63 2.26 -0.93 -3.48
N ASN A 64 3.28 -1.13 -2.64
CA ASN A 64 3.75 -0.08 -1.73
C ASN A 64 4.35 1.11 -2.50
N GLN A 65 5.01 0.88 -3.63
CA GLN A 65 5.57 1.96 -4.47
C GLN A 65 4.50 2.90 -5.02
N LEU A 66 3.24 2.44 -5.16
CA LEU A 66 2.11 3.28 -5.55
C LEU A 66 1.78 4.38 -4.51
N ASN A 67 2.22 4.25 -3.25
CA ASN A 67 1.72 5.07 -2.14
C ASN A 67 2.77 5.99 -1.50
N SER A 68 3.82 6.31 -2.25
CA SER A 68 4.93 7.18 -1.85
C SER A 68 4.51 8.48 -1.15
N GLN A 69 3.44 9.15 -1.62
CA GLN A 69 2.90 10.36 -0.98
C GLN A 69 2.33 10.11 0.42
N GLN A 70 1.55 9.04 0.59
CA GLN A 70 0.94 8.72 1.88
C GLN A 70 2.00 8.31 2.91
N GLN A 71 3.05 7.62 2.45
CA GLN A 71 4.22 7.28 3.25
C GLN A 71 4.92 8.56 3.73
N PHE A 72 5.15 9.54 2.83
CA PHE A 72 5.71 10.83 3.19
C PHE A 72 4.83 11.63 4.18
N ASP A 73 3.51 11.67 3.98
CA ASP A 73 2.59 12.40 4.87
C ASP A 73 2.55 11.76 6.27
N THR A 74 2.64 10.43 6.35
CA THR A 74 2.71 9.69 7.63
C THR A 74 4.04 9.96 8.33
N TRP A 75 5.15 9.81 7.60
CA TRP A 75 6.48 10.11 8.09
C TRP A 75 6.61 11.54 8.61
N SER A 76 6.03 12.52 7.89
CA SER A 76 6.06 13.93 8.30
C SER A 76 5.36 14.15 9.63
N LYS A 77 4.22 13.50 9.87
CA LYS A 77 3.49 13.56 11.14
C LYS A 77 4.27 12.93 12.29
N GLU A 78 4.86 11.77 12.05
CA GLU A 78 5.73 11.09 13.02
C GLU A 78 6.93 11.96 13.39
N LEU A 79 7.54 12.64 12.40
CA LEU A 79 8.64 13.57 12.66
C LEU A 79 8.19 14.74 13.54
N PHE A 80 7.03 15.34 13.26
CA PHE A 80 6.50 16.41 14.13
C PHE A 80 6.33 15.94 15.56
N HIS A 81 5.75 14.76 15.76
CA HIS A 81 5.58 14.20 17.09
C HIS A 81 6.93 14.04 17.82
N LEU A 82 7.96 13.53 17.14
CA LEU A 82 9.32 13.40 17.69
C LEU A 82 9.99 14.74 18.00
N LEU A 83 9.71 15.79 17.21
CA LEU A 83 10.25 17.12 17.45
C LEU A 83 9.50 17.88 18.55
N THR A 84 8.24 17.52 18.83
CA THR A 84 7.42 18.12 19.89
C THR A 84 7.54 17.42 21.24
N SER A 85 8.01 16.17 21.30
CA SER A 85 8.37 15.52 22.57
C SER A 85 9.53 16.27 23.25
N ASP A 86 9.43 16.49 24.57
CA ASP A 86 10.26 17.38 25.41
C ASP A 86 11.55 17.93 24.77
N SER A 87 11.59 19.26 24.62
CA SER A 87 12.65 20.02 23.94
C SER A 87 14.06 19.81 24.51
N ASN A 88 14.16 19.37 25.76
CA ASN A 88 15.43 19.18 26.46
C ASN A 88 16.07 17.79 26.22
N THR A 89 15.35 16.86 25.59
CA THR A 89 15.81 15.49 25.33
C THR A 89 15.38 15.01 23.94
N ARG A 90 15.71 15.78 22.89
CA ARG A 90 15.58 15.28 21.51
C ARG A 90 16.41 14.02 21.38
N ASP A 91 15.75 12.89 21.18
CA ASP A 91 16.40 11.60 20.96
C ASP A 91 16.99 11.58 19.54
N ILE A 92 18.26 12.00 19.43
CA ILE A 92 18.96 12.15 18.15
C ILE A 92 19.00 10.81 17.41
N ASN A 93 19.11 9.68 18.13
CA ASN A 93 19.13 8.36 17.51
C ASN A 93 17.78 8.05 16.85
N LYS A 94 16.66 8.31 17.53
CA LYS A 94 15.34 8.16 16.91
C LYS A 94 15.13 9.09 15.72
N LEU A 95 15.62 10.33 15.78
CA LEU A 95 15.54 11.26 14.67
C LEU A 95 16.38 10.80 13.46
N GLN A 96 17.58 10.24 13.71
CA GLN A 96 18.41 9.64 12.67
C GLN A 96 17.76 8.41 12.05
N GLU A 97 17.21 7.50 12.85
CA GLU A 97 16.44 6.35 12.35
C GLU A 97 15.24 6.81 11.51
N HIS A 98 14.56 7.87 11.93
CA HIS A 98 13.45 8.44 11.19
C HIS A 98 13.89 9.07 9.86
N LEU A 99 15.07 9.70 9.82
CA LEU A 99 15.67 10.22 8.60
C LEU A 99 16.11 9.10 7.64
N ILE A 100 16.57 7.96 8.15
CA ILE A 100 16.84 6.76 7.34
C ILE A 100 15.53 6.27 6.70
N LYS A 101 14.43 6.21 7.46
CA LYS A 101 13.11 5.85 6.92
C LYS A 101 12.66 6.81 5.81
N PHE A 102 12.87 8.12 5.97
CA PHE A 102 12.63 9.08 4.89
C PHE A 102 13.43 8.74 3.65
N LYS A 103 14.73 8.48 3.83
CA LYS A 103 15.62 8.17 2.73
C LYS A 103 15.19 6.88 2.04
N GLN A 104 14.69 5.89 2.76
CA GLN A 104 14.08 4.70 2.15
C GLN A 104 12.79 5.05 1.42
N ILE A 105 11.91 5.85 2.02
CA ILE A 105 10.65 6.25 1.38
C ILE A 105 10.92 6.97 0.06
N LEU A 106 11.91 7.85 -0.07
CA LEU A 106 12.12 8.63 -1.31
C LEU A 106 13.26 8.13 -2.20
N PHE A 107 14.26 7.47 -1.62
CA PHE A 107 15.54 7.15 -2.25
C PHE A 107 15.99 5.69 -2.02
N SER A 108 15.18 4.77 -1.51
CA SER A 108 15.60 3.42 -1.02
C SER A 108 16.51 2.66 -1.97
N ASP A 109 16.31 2.82 -3.26
CA ASP A 109 17.03 2.03 -4.26
C ASP A 109 18.31 2.75 -4.76
N ILE A 110 18.54 3.98 -4.29
CA ILE A 110 19.71 4.83 -4.61
C ILE A 110 20.79 4.69 -3.52
N ILE A 111 20.47 4.10 -2.37
CA ILE A 111 21.40 3.98 -1.23
C ILE A 111 22.63 3.11 -1.56
N ASN A 112 22.59 2.30 -2.63
CA ASN A 112 23.74 1.55 -3.15
C ASN A 112 24.45 2.20 -4.36
N LEU A 113 24.03 3.40 -4.78
CA LEU A 113 24.62 4.11 -5.90
C LEU A 113 25.21 5.42 -5.39
N ASP A 114 26.53 5.40 -5.17
CA ASP A 114 27.34 6.59 -4.98
C ASP A 114 27.04 7.66 -6.05
N GLU A 115 27.26 8.92 -5.66
CA GLU A 115 26.78 10.18 -6.26
C GLU A 115 27.17 10.50 -7.72
N THR A 116 27.41 9.56 -8.63
CA THR A 116 28.05 9.90 -9.92
C THR A 116 27.36 9.53 -11.23
N ASN A 117 26.24 8.81 -11.31
CA ASN A 117 25.65 8.47 -12.62
C ASN A 117 24.11 8.46 -12.67
N ASP A 118 23.48 9.60 -12.39
CA ASP A 118 22.01 9.76 -12.49
C ASP A 118 21.50 9.73 -13.96
N GLU A 119 22.36 9.89 -14.98
CA GLU A 119 21.96 9.96 -16.41
C GLU A 119 22.21 8.67 -17.22
N GLN A 120 23.13 7.79 -16.82
CA GLN A 120 23.45 6.57 -17.58
C GLN A 120 22.41 5.44 -17.42
N LEU A 121 21.59 5.47 -16.36
CA LEU A 121 20.56 4.45 -16.08
C LEU A 121 19.31 4.56 -16.98
N ILE A 122 19.08 5.72 -17.62
CA ILE A 122 17.98 5.89 -18.57
C ILE A 122 18.32 5.20 -19.91
N LEU A 123 19.59 5.21 -20.31
CA LEU A 123 20.05 4.69 -21.60
C LEU A 123 20.23 3.16 -21.61
N SER A 124 20.67 2.55 -20.50
CA SER A 124 20.81 1.08 -20.41
C SER A 124 19.46 0.35 -20.33
N ASN A 125 18.42 0.99 -19.78
CA ASN A 125 17.08 0.39 -19.74
C ASN A 125 16.32 0.45 -21.08
N THR A 126 16.87 1.13 -22.10
CA THR A 126 16.25 1.24 -23.44
C THR A 126 16.97 0.46 -24.54
N GLN A 127 18.14 -0.15 -24.30
CA GLN A 127 18.89 -0.82 -25.38
C GLN A 127 19.36 -2.26 -25.18
N ASP A 128 19.19 -2.91 -24.02
CA ASP A 128 19.63 -4.32 -23.89
C ASP A 128 18.47 -5.32 -24.05
N ASN A 129 17.98 -5.42 -25.29
CA ASN A 129 17.46 -6.68 -25.82
C ASN A 129 18.67 -7.48 -26.28
N ASN A 130 19.16 -8.40 -25.43
CA ASN A 130 19.80 -9.69 -25.73
C ASN A 130 20.70 -10.05 -24.54
N ASP A 131 20.35 -11.14 -23.85
CA ASP A 131 21.11 -11.81 -22.78
C ASP A 131 21.16 -11.13 -21.40
N ILE A 132 20.09 -11.25 -20.60
CA ILE A 132 20.12 -10.93 -19.16
C ILE A 132 19.51 -12.08 -18.35
N ASP A 133 20.27 -12.52 -17.35
CA ASP A 133 20.01 -13.58 -16.37
C ASP A 133 18.59 -13.47 -15.75
N ASP A 134 17.73 -14.45 -16.06
CA ASP A 134 16.25 -14.45 -15.88
C ASP A 134 15.75 -14.22 -14.42
N ASN A 135 16.63 -14.33 -13.41
CA ASN A 135 16.25 -14.19 -12.00
C ASN A 135 16.38 -12.77 -11.41
N THR A 136 17.02 -11.82 -12.13
CA THR A 136 17.22 -10.45 -11.62
C THR A 136 16.13 -9.46 -12.02
N LEU A 137 15.25 -9.82 -12.98
CA LEU A 137 14.24 -8.91 -13.54
C LEU A 137 12.95 -8.75 -12.71
N LEU A 138 12.76 -9.54 -11.65
CA LEU A 138 11.49 -9.61 -10.92
C LEU A 138 11.41 -8.68 -9.70
N LYS A 139 12.52 -8.08 -9.25
CA LYS A 139 12.44 -7.08 -8.18
C LYS A 139 11.91 -5.74 -8.72
N PRO A 140 10.96 -5.07 -8.03
CA PRO A 140 10.47 -3.76 -8.44
C PRO A 140 11.62 -2.76 -8.64
N LYS A 141 11.83 -2.28 -9.88
CA LYS A 141 12.91 -1.32 -10.20
C LYS A 141 12.50 0.12 -9.85
N ILE A 142 13.52 0.98 -9.70
CA ILE A 142 13.34 2.43 -9.60
C ILE A 142 12.54 2.94 -10.79
N THR A 143 11.52 3.73 -10.50
CA THR A 143 10.65 4.29 -11.52
C THR A 143 10.83 5.79 -11.71
N SER A 144 10.34 6.28 -12.84
CA SER A 144 10.41 7.69 -13.25
C SER A 144 9.87 8.64 -12.17
N ILE A 145 8.84 8.25 -11.40
CA ILE A 145 8.30 9.07 -10.31
C ILE A 145 9.29 9.21 -9.15
N ARG A 146 10.04 8.17 -8.80
CA ARG A 146 11.04 8.25 -7.71
C ARG A 146 12.16 9.23 -8.04
N ILE A 147 12.60 9.25 -9.30
CA ILE A 147 13.60 10.20 -9.79
C ILE A 147 13.04 11.63 -9.73
N LEU A 148 11.80 11.84 -10.20
CA LEU A 148 11.12 13.14 -10.12
C LEU A 148 10.98 13.62 -8.67
N PHE A 149 10.63 12.71 -7.75
CA PHE A 149 10.52 12.99 -6.32
C PHE A 149 11.87 13.39 -5.74
N LYS A 150 12.93 12.62 -6.03
CA LYS A 150 14.30 12.94 -5.60
C LYS A 150 14.69 14.35 -6.03
N ASN A 151 14.53 14.65 -7.31
CA ASN A 151 14.94 15.92 -7.88
C ASN A 151 14.11 17.08 -7.31
N ALA A 152 12.82 16.88 -7.06
CA ALA A 152 11.94 17.90 -6.52
C ALA A 152 12.18 18.23 -5.03
N VAL A 153 12.73 17.28 -4.26
CA VAL A 153 12.85 17.37 -2.80
C VAL A 153 14.29 17.54 -2.31
N LYS A 154 15.31 17.19 -3.12
CA LYS A 154 16.73 17.20 -2.74
C LYS A 154 17.17 18.52 -2.11
N LYS A 155 16.77 19.66 -2.68
CA LYS A 155 17.14 20.98 -2.18
C LYS A 155 16.51 21.25 -0.81
N GLU A 156 15.18 21.22 -0.72
CA GLU A 156 14.45 21.45 0.53
C GLU A 156 14.89 20.50 1.65
N PHE A 157 15.16 19.24 1.31
CA PHE A 157 15.62 18.26 2.29
C PHE A 157 16.99 18.60 2.85
N ASN A 158 17.95 18.96 2.00
CA ASN A 158 19.29 19.37 2.43
C ASN A 158 19.24 20.67 3.23
N ASP A 159 18.37 21.59 2.87
CA ASP A 159 18.15 22.84 3.62
C ASP A 159 17.60 22.56 5.02
N LEU A 160 16.75 21.54 5.17
CA LEU A 160 16.07 21.21 6.43
C LEU A 160 16.92 20.35 7.39
N PHE A 161 17.60 19.33 6.86
CA PHE A 161 18.31 18.34 7.69
C PHE A 161 19.84 18.37 7.52
N GLY A 162 20.37 19.06 6.51
CA GLY A 162 21.73 18.86 6.04
C GLY A 162 21.88 17.53 5.28
N LYS A 163 23.01 17.33 4.61
CA LYS A 163 23.24 16.14 3.75
C LYS A 163 23.06 14.81 4.52
N ASN A 164 23.51 14.80 5.78
CA ASN A 164 23.55 13.62 6.63
C ASN A 164 22.76 13.77 7.95
N GLY A 165 21.89 14.77 8.07
CA GLY A 165 21.15 15.00 9.33
C GLY A 165 21.89 15.87 10.34
N GLU A 166 22.92 16.61 9.92
CA GLU A 166 23.73 17.51 10.76
C GLU A 166 22.88 18.59 11.45
N LEU A 167 21.75 19.00 10.84
CA LEU A 167 20.87 20.03 11.35
C LEU A 167 19.74 19.49 12.26
N LEU A 168 19.68 18.18 12.51
CA LEU A 168 18.60 17.56 13.31
C LEU A 168 18.51 18.11 14.74
N SER A 169 19.64 18.50 15.32
CA SER A 169 19.69 19.04 16.69
C SER A 169 19.15 20.47 16.78
N THR A 170 19.35 21.28 15.75
CA THR A 170 19.04 22.73 15.73
C THR A 170 17.76 23.08 14.99
N ILE A 171 17.08 22.09 14.39
CA ILE A 171 15.90 22.30 13.56
C ILE A 171 14.75 23.00 14.31
N SER A 172 14.18 24.04 13.67
CA SER A 172 13.01 24.78 14.14
C SER A 172 11.70 24.10 13.72
N LEU A 173 10.71 24.08 14.60
CA LEU A 173 9.38 23.53 14.33
C LEU A 173 8.62 24.33 13.25
N SER A 174 8.78 25.66 13.20
CA SER A 174 8.13 26.50 12.20
C SER A 174 8.64 26.17 10.80
N ASP A 175 9.95 26.09 10.66
CA ASP A 175 10.62 25.94 9.38
C ASP A 175 10.39 24.52 8.84
N THR A 176 10.42 23.52 9.73
CA THR A 176 10.02 22.14 9.43
C THR A 176 8.59 22.10 8.87
N ARG A 177 7.64 22.80 9.48
CA ARG A 177 6.25 22.82 9.01
C ARG A 177 6.09 23.43 7.64
N LEU A 178 6.76 24.54 7.37
CA LEU A 178 6.71 25.20 6.07
C LEU A 178 7.35 24.33 4.98
N ILE A 179 8.56 23.81 5.23
CA ILE A 179 9.31 23.04 4.25
C ILE A 179 8.62 21.70 3.94
N LEU A 180 8.17 20.96 4.95
CA LEU A 180 7.45 19.70 4.72
C LEU A 180 6.10 19.92 4.03
N GLY A 181 5.43 21.05 4.30
CA GLY A 181 4.25 21.47 3.56
C GLY A 181 4.54 21.69 2.07
N ASN A 182 5.63 22.40 1.75
CA ASN A 182 6.07 22.64 0.38
C ASN A 182 6.44 21.33 -0.33
N ILE A 183 7.16 20.43 0.34
CA ILE A 183 7.47 19.09 -0.19
C ILE A 183 6.18 18.32 -0.49
N SER A 184 5.23 18.28 0.45
CA SER A 184 3.94 17.60 0.24
C SER A 184 3.21 18.14 -1.00
N LEU A 185 3.19 19.45 -1.22
CA LEU A 185 2.58 20.07 -2.40
C LEU A 185 3.30 19.68 -3.70
N LYS A 186 4.63 19.74 -3.74
CA LYS A 186 5.41 19.33 -4.93
C LYS A 186 5.15 17.87 -5.30
N LEU A 187 5.16 16.98 -4.31
CA LEU A 187 4.93 15.55 -4.53
C LEU A 187 3.51 15.27 -5.04
N LYS A 188 2.49 15.97 -4.52
CA LYS A 188 1.10 15.88 -5.01
C LYS A 188 0.98 16.35 -6.46
N ASN A 189 1.60 17.46 -6.82
CA ASN A 189 1.59 17.97 -8.19
C ASN A 189 2.22 16.99 -9.18
N ILE A 190 3.33 16.34 -8.79
CA ILE A 190 3.97 15.32 -9.64
C ILE A 190 3.03 14.12 -9.86
N ILE A 191 2.27 13.71 -8.84
CA ILE A 191 1.36 12.55 -8.91
C ILE A 191 0.11 12.84 -9.74
N GLN A 192 -0.40 14.07 -9.71
CA GLN A 192 -1.74 14.42 -10.22
C GLN A 192 -1.99 13.93 -11.66
N ASP A 193 -0.97 14.01 -12.51
CA ASP A 193 -1.07 13.64 -13.93
C ASP A 193 -0.48 12.25 -14.24
N LYS A 194 -0.04 11.51 -13.23
CA LYS A 194 0.60 10.19 -13.39
C LYS A 194 -0.43 9.10 -13.24
N THR A 195 -1.11 8.81 -14.34
CA THR A 195 -2.12 7.75 -14.42
C THR A 195 -1.59 6.42 -14.93
N ASN A 196 -0.32 6.33 -15.36
CA ASN A 196 0.27 5.05 -15.76
C ASN A 196 0.92 4.36 -14.55
N ILE A 197 0.51 3.12 -14.25
CA ILE A 197 1.00 2.31 -13.13
C ILE A 197 2.50 2.01 -13.22
N ASN A 198 3.03 1.91 -14.44
CA ASN A 198 4.45 1.65 -14.69
C ASN A 198 5.34 2.85 -14.34
N ASN A 199 4.76 4.06 -14.21
CA ASN A 199 5.48 5.21 -13.66
C ASN A 199 5.82 5.04 -12.17
N TYR A 200 5.13 4.13 -11.47
CA TYR A 200 5.32 3.87 -10.05
C TYR A 200 6.09 2.58 -9.78
N SER A 201 5.78 1.51 -10.52
CA SER A 201 6.52 0.23 -10.46
C SER A 201 6.53 -0.44 -11.82
N THR A 202 7.71 -0.79 -12.34
CA THR A 202 7.81 -1.58 -13.59
C THR A 202 7.36 -3.01 -13.40
N TRP A 203 7.23 -3.49 -12.16
CA TRP A 203 6.83 -4.86 -11.84
C TRP A 203 5.50 -5.23 -12.52
N PHE A 204 4.53 -4.31 -12.54
CA PHE A 204 3.22 -4.55 -13.16
C PHE A 204 3.27 -4.82 -14.67
N SER A 205 4.36 -4.44 -15.34
CA SER A 205 4.58 -4.74 -16.76
C SER A 205 5.30 -6.06 -17.03
N SER A 206 6.09 -6.57 -16.07
CA SER A 206 7.04 -7.67 -16.31
C SER A 206 6.57 -9.05 -15.83
N THR A 207 5.54 -9.15 -14.98
CA THR A 207 5.28 -10.38 -14.21
C THR A 207 4.54 -11.51 -14.94
N PHE A 208 4.20 -11.39 -16.23
CA PHE A 208 3.32 -12.39 -16.88
C PHE A 208 4.07 -13.46 -17.69
N ARG A 209 4.95 -14.21 -17.01
CA ARG A 209 5.36 -15.55 -17.45
C ARG A 209 4.74 -16.56 -16.49
N GLN A 210 3.67 -17.23 -16.93
CA GLN A 210 2.95 -18.25 -16.17
C GLN A 210 3.92 -19.33 -15.69
N GLN A 211 4.27 -19.31 -14.40
CA GLN A 211 4.84 -20.49 -13.77
C GLN A 211 3.71 -21.52 -13.64
N ASN A 212 3.79 -22.56 -14.47
CA ASN A 212 2.90 -23.73 -14.45
C ASN A 212 3.07 -24.50 -13.14
N LEU A 213 2.49 -24.00 -12.05
CA LEU A 213 2.39 -24.72 -10.79
C LEU A 213 1.25 -25.74 -10.89
N LYS A 214 1.59 -26.95 -11.34
CA LYS A 214 0.71 -28.12 -11.23
C LYS A 214 0.49 -28.44 -9.74
N LYS A 215 -0.73 -28.28 -9.20
CA LYS A 215 -1.30 -29.17 -8.16
C LYS A 215 -2.75 -28.85 -7.71
N LYS A 216 -3.51 -29.96 -7.62
CA LYS A 216 -4.80 -30.31 -6.98
C LYS A 216 -6.09 -29.55 -7.32
N SER A 217 -7.15 -30.36 -7.51
CA SER A 217 -8.35 -30.14 -8.32
C SER A 217 -9.35 -29.07 -7.88
N LEU A 218 -9.18 -28.42 -6.71
CA LEU A 218 -10.02 -27.28 -6.31
C LEU A 218 -9.38 -25.93 -6.63
N ILE A 219 -8.04 -25.86 -6.65
CA ILE A 219 -7.28 -24.63 -6.95
C ILE A 219 -7.32 -24.31 -8.46
N GLU A 220 -7.60 -25.29 -9.30
CA GLU A 220 -7.67 -25.13 -10.76
C GLU A 220 -8.77 -24.14 -11.18
N HIS A 221 -9.85 -24.02 -10.41
CA HIS A 221 -10.97 -23.12 -10.68
C HIS A 221 -10.82 -21.74 -10.03
N HIS A 222 -9.77 -21.52 -9.23
CA HIS A 222 -9.53 -20.20 -8.64
C HIS A 222 -9.11 -19.23 -9.72
N ILE A 223 -9.74 -18.05 -9.72
CA ILE A 223 -9.37 -16.99 -10.63
C ILE A 223 -7.92 -16.57 -10.38
N LYS A 224 -7.19 -16.33 -11.47
CA LYS A 224 -5.74 -16.05 -11.49
C LYS A 224 -5.52 -14.73 -12.19
N ILE A 225 -4.64 -13.93 -11.61
CA ILE A 225 -4.16 -12.69 -12.21
C ILE A 225 -3.34 -13.02 -13.45
N VAL A 226 -3.69 -12.42 -14.59
CA VAL A 226 -2.97 -12.53 -15.87
C VAL A 226 -2.42 -11.20 -16.37
N GLY A 227 -2.85 -10.09 -15.77
CA GLY A 227 -2.50 -8.75 -16.22
C GLY A 227 -2.81 -7.67 -15.20
N PHE A 228 -2.25 -6.50 -15.41
CA PHE A 228 -2.75 -5.24 -14.84
C PHE A 228 -3.04 -4.28 -15.97
N ASP A 229 -4.08 -3.45 -15.81
CA ASP A 229 -4.25 -2.31 -16.70
C ASP A 229 -3.16 -1.28 -16.41
N GLU A 230 -2.54 -0.75 -17.47
CA GLU A 230 -1.55 0.32 -17.33
C GLU A 230 -2.16 1.57 -16.73
N LYS A 231 -3.46 1.81 -16.98
CA LYS A 231 -4.15 2.98 -16.45
C LYS A 231 -4.64 2.74 -15.01
N LEU A 232 -4.12 3.52 -14.07
CA LEU A 232 -4.68 3.67 -12.73
C LEU A 232 -5.47 4.97 -12.60
N LEU A 233 -6.43 4.97 -11.68
CA LEU A 233 -7.18 6.16 -11.29
C LEU A 233 -6.60 6.71 -9.98
N VAL A 234 -6.16 7.97 -9.99
CA VAL A 234 -5.81 8.72 -8.78
C VAL A 234 -7.06 9.46 -8.31
N LEU A 235 -7.56 9.14 -7.12
CA LEU A 235 -8.76 9.78 -6.58
C LEU A 235 -8.42 11.13 -5.95
N HIS A 236 -9.24 12.16 -6.25
CA HIS A 236 -9.09 13.50 -5.71
C HIS A 236 -9.55 13.58 -4.23
N SER A 237 -8.70 13.11 -3.32
CA SER A 237 -8.88 13.27 -1.88
C SER A 237 -7.57 13.62 -1.20
N LEU A 238 -7.61 13.97 0.10
CA LEU A 238 -6.42 14.33 0.88
C LEU A 238 -5.27 13.31 0.78
N ARG A 239 -5.59 12.03 0.64
CA ARG A 239 -4.60 10.94 0.60
C ARG A 239 -4.25 10.45 -0.81
N LEU A 240 -4.88 10.97 -1.86
CA LEU A 240 -4.69 10.53 -3.25
C LEU A 240 -4.63 8.99 -3.42
N PRO A 241 -5.64 8.25 -2.91
CA PRO A 241 -5.64 6.79 -3.02
C PRO A 241 -5.78 6.40 -4.49
N LYS A 242 -5.20 5.24 -4.83
CA LYS A 242 -5.10 4.76 -6.20
C LYS A 242 -5.98 3.56 -6.39
N ARG A 243 -6.79 3.57 -7.45
CA ARG A 243 -7.53 2.41 -7.91
C ARG A 243 -6.79 1.79 -9.10
N ILE A 244 -6.46 0.52 -8.97
CA ILE A 244 -5.86 -0.29 -10.03
C ILE A 244 -6.92 -1.22 -10.63
N THR A 245 -6.68 -1.67 -11.85
CA THR A 245 -7.47 -2.73 -12.50
C THR A 245 -6.58 -3.95 -12.70
N ILE A 246 -7.01 -5.08 -12.19
CA ILE A 246 -6.38 -6.39 -12.31
C ILE A 246 -7.15 -7.15 -13.39
N ARG A 247 -6.41 -7.68 -14.37
CA ARG A 247 -6.98 -8.52 -15.44
C ARG A 247 -6.83 -9.96 -15.03
N GLU A 248 -7.90 -10.71 -15.15
CA GLU A 248 -7.98 -12.08 -14.68
C GLU A 248 -8.22 -13.06 -15.84
N HIS A 249 -7.85 -14.33 -15.66
CA HIS A 249 -7.92 -15.33 -16.75
C HIS A 249 -9.36 -15.71 -17.14
N ASP A 250 -10.35 -15.28 -16.37
CA ASP A 250 -11.78 -15.43 -16.65
C ASP A 250 -12.31 -14.33 -17.59
N GLU A 251 -11.41 -13.56 -18.20
CA GLU A 251 -11.70 -12.45 -19.13
C GLU A 251 -12.39 -11.24 -18.47
N ASN A 252 -12.42 -11.20 -17.13
CA ASN A 252 -12.98 -10.09 -16.38
C ASN A 252 -11.89 -9.16 -15.81
N ASP A 253 -12.29 -7.88 -15.66
CA ASP A 253 -11.48 -6.84 -15.04
C ASP A 253 -11.98 -6.56 -13.62
N TYR A 254 -11.10 -6.74 -12.64
CA TYR A 254 -11.40 -6.50 -11.24
C TYR A 254 -10.69 -5.26 -10.73
N ARG A 255 -11.43 -4.36 -10.08
CA ARG A 255 -10.91 -3.07 -9.64
C ARG A 255 -10.68 -3.07 -8.14
N PHE A 256 -9.53 -2.55 -7.72
CA PHE A 256 -9.16 -2.51 -6.31
C PHE A 256 -8.60 -1.14 -5.93
N LEU A 257 -9.04 -0.63 -4.79
CA LEU A 257 -8.46 0.51 -4.11
C LEU A 257 -7.26 0.09 -3.27
N ILE A 258 -6.12 0.71 -3.50
CA ILE A 258 -4.92 0.48 -2.69
C ILE A 258 -4.95 1.38 -1.46
N LYS A 259 -4.87 0.77 -0.26
CA LYS A 259 -4.86 1.46 1.02
C LYS A 259 -3.56 1.16 1.75
N ALA A 260 -2.64 2.11 1.70
CA ALA A 260 -1.33 2.02 2.36
C ALA A 260 -1.24 2.92 3.59
N GLY A 261 -0.23 2.65 4.43
CA GLY A 261 0.03 3.39 5.66
C GLY A 261 -1.00 3.16 6.77
N LYS A 262 -1.91 2.20 6.59
CA LYS A 262 -2.95 1.85 7.56
C LYS A 262 -3.16 0.35 7.63
N ASP A 263 -3.40 -0.11 8.84
CA ASP A 263 -3.88 -1.44 9.10
C ASP A 263 -5.40 -1.51 8.81
N ILE A 264 -5.79 -2.38 7.89
CA ILE A 264 -7.19 -2.55 7.46
C ILE A 264 -7.80 -3.85 8.00
N ARG A 265 -7.16 -4.49 8.99
CA ARG A 265 -7.72 -5.68 9.64
C ARG A 265 -9.06 -5.39 10.30
N GLN A 266 -9.24 -4.21 10.88
CA GLN A 266 -10.54 -3.81 11.45
C GLN A 266 -11.61 -3.73 10.37
N ASP A 267 -11.33 -3.07 9.23
CA ASP A 267 -12.23 -3.02 8.08
C ASP A 267 -12.59 -4.45 7.60
N GLN A 268 -11.60 -5.35 7.49
CA GLN A 268 -11.83 -6.76 7.11
C GLN A 268 -12.77 -7.48 8.08
N ARG A 269 -12.61 -7.29 9.40
CA ARG A 269 -13.47 -7.94 10.41
C ARG A 269 -14.91 -7.43 10.32
N ILE A 270 -15.10 -6.15 10.00
CA ILE A 270 -16.43 -5.57 9.79
C ILE A 270 -17.11 -6.20 8.57
N GLU A 271 -16.40 -6.35 7.44
CA GLU A 271 -16.97 -7.02 6.25
C GLU A 271 -17.33 -8.50 6.51
N VAL A 272 -16.51 -9.20 7.30
CA VAL A 272 -16.85 -10.57 7.74
C VAL A 272 -18.11 -10.58 8.62
N LEU A 273 -18.23 -9.62 9.54
CA LEU A 273 -19.43 -9.48 10.37
C LEU A 273 -20.68 -9.22 9.51
N PHE A 274 -20.60 -8.34 8.50
CA PHE A 274 -21.71 -8.10 7.58
C PHE A 274 -22.06 -9.34 6.76
N SER A 275 -21.09 -10.17 6.37
CA SER A 275 -21.37 -11.47 5.74
C SER A 275 -22.17 -12.38 6.66
N ILE A 276 -21.79 -12.47 7.95
CA ILE A 276 -22.53 -13.26 8.93
C ILE A 276 -23.94 -12.69 9.15
N MET A 277 -24.11 -11.37 9.13
CA MET A 277 -25.44 -10.74 9.22
C MET A 277 -26.32 -11.12 8.03
N ASN A 278 -25.77 -11.14 6.82
CA ASN A 278 -26.49 -11.59 5.64
C ASN A 278 -26.89 -13.06 5.77
N ASP A 279 -25.99 -13.93 6.24
CA ASP A 279 -26.33 -15.34 6.51
C ASP A 279 -27.49 -15.45 7.52
N LEU A 280 -27.57 -14.57 8.52
CA LEU A 280 -28.69 -14.54 9.47
C LEU A 280 -29.99 -14.06 8.83
N TYR A 281 -29.94 -13.02 7.99
CA TYR A 281 -31.13 -12.57 7.24
C TYR A 281 -31.61 -13.65 6.28
N ASP A 282 -30.69 -14.35 5.62
CA ASP A 282 -30.96 -15.46 4.71
C ASP A 282 -31.55 -16.70 5.41
N ASN A 283 -31.47 -16.77 6.73
CA ASN A 283 -32.10 -17.85 7.51
C ASN A 283 -33.39 -17.40 8.21
N ASP A 284 -33.72 -16.10 8.20
CA ASP A 284 -34.97 -15.59 8.78
C ASP A 284 -36.09 -15.59 7.72
N PRO A 285 -37.15 -16.40 7.89
CA PRO A 285 -38.26 -16.46 6.95
C PRO A 285 -39.01 -15.12 6.81
N ASN A 286 -38.93 -14.19 7.77
CA ASN A 286 -39.53 -12.86 7.66
C ASN A 286 -38.74 -11.92 6.75
N CYS A 287 -37.41 -12.07 6.72
CA CYS A 287 -36.51 -11.30 5.87
C CYS A 287 -36.43 -11.84 4.43
N ASN A 288 -36.76 -13.13 4.25
CA ASN A 288 -36.71 -13.85 2.97
C ASN A 288 -38.06 -14.12 2.31
N GLN A 289 -39.16 -13.61 2.87
CA GLN A 289 -40.47 -13.79 2.28
C GLN A 289 -40.56 -13.12 0.90
N SER A 290 -41.09 -13.84 -0.08
CA SER A 290 -41.21 -13.43 -1.50
C SER A 290 -42.00 -12.14 -1.76
N ASN A 291 -42.71 -11.62 -0.76
CA ASN A 291 -43.47 -10.38 -0.83
C ASN A 291 -42.80 -9.19 -0.13
N SER A 292 -41.68 -9.42 0.57
CA SER A 292 -40.84 -8.40 1.19
C SER A 292 -39.54 -8.27 0.40
N ALA A 293 -39.00 -7.05 0.28
CA ALA A 293 -37.71 -6.86 -0.39
C ALA A 293 -36.62 -7.68 0.33
N HIS A 294 -35.86 -8.49 -0.41
CA HIS A 294 -34.73 -9.24 0.13
C HIS A 294 -33.76 -8.30 0.85
N ILE A 295 -33.61 -8.51 2.17
CA ILE A 295 -32.82 -7.65 3.04
C ILE A 295 -31.40 -8.20 3.11
N ALA A 296 -30.46 -7.48 2.50
CA ALA A 296 -29.04 -7.81 2.61
C ALA A 296 -28.21 -6.53 2.72
N VAL A 297 -27.14 -6.59 3.52
CA VAL A 297 -26.09 -5.58 3.54
C VAL A 297 -25.18 -5.82 2.35
N ARG A 298 -24.96 -4.81 1.53
CA ARG A 298 -23.97 -4.90 0.44
C ARG A 298 -22.57 -4.96 1.06
N THR A 299 -21.89 -6.10 0.88
CA THR A 299 -20.50 -6.32 1.32
C THR A 299 -19.52 -6.14 0.16
N TYR A 300 -18.24 -5.96 0.51
CA TYR A 300 -17.13 -5.91 -0.45
C TYR A 300 -15.87 -6.53 0.15
N LYS A 301 -14.91 -6.95 -0.67
CA LYS A 301 -13.69 -7.61 -0.18
C LYS A 301 -12.68 -6.61 0.37
N VAL A 302 -12.14 -6.94 1.55
CA VAL A 302 -11.00 -6.25 2.17
C VAL A 302 -9.91 -7.28 2.41
N ILE A 303 -8.74 -7.06 1.82
CA ILE A 303 -7.60 -7.99 1.86
C ILE A 303 -6.40 -7.26 2.46
N PRO A 304 -6.17 -7.40 3.78
CA PRO A 304 -4.95 -6.91 4.42
C PRO A 304 -3.77 -7.80 3.98
N MET A 305 -2.73 -7.19 3.42
CA MET A 305 -1.55 -7.89 2.90
C MET A 305 -0.34 -7.77 3.84
N SER A 306 -0.25 -6.67 4.58
CA SER A 306 0.71 -6.43 5.67
C SER A 306 0.11 -5.48 6.70
N SER A 307 0.82 -5.21 7.80
CA SER A 307 0.35 -4.26 8.83
C SER A 307 0.13 -2.83 8.32
N LYS A 308 0.66 -2.51 7.13
CA LYS A 308 0.62 -1.15 6.54
C LYS A 308 0.10 -1.13 5.11
N LEU A 309 -0.32 -2.26 4.54
CA LEU A 309 -0.83 -2.34 3.18
C LEU A 309 -1.99 -3.32 3.11
N GLY A 310 -3.03 -2.91 2.40
CA GLY A 310 -3.97 -3.86 1.82
C GLY A 310 -4.76 -3.25 0.68
N ILE A 311 -5.63 -4.07 0.12
CA ILE A 311 -6.48 -3.71 -1.01
C ILE A 311 -7.95 -3.88 -0.63
N ILE A 312 -8.80 -3.03 -1.21
CA ILE A 312 -10.24 -3.03 -1.01
C ILE A 312 -10.88 -3.14 -2.39
N GLU A 313 -11.86 -4.03 -2.54
CA GLU A 313 -12.67 -4.14 -3.75
C GLU A 313 -13.31 -2.79 -4.07
N TRP A 314 -13.23 -2.41 -5.34
CA TRP A 314 -13.88 -1.22 -5.85
C TRP A 314 -15.28 -1.56 -6.34
N LEU A 315 -16.29 -0.94 -5.75
CA LEU A 315 -17.66 -1.06 -6.20
C LEU A 315 -17.94 -0.10 -7.36
N ASP A 316 -18.18 -0.67 -8.54
CA ASP A 316 -18.51 0.11 -9.72
C ASP A 316 -19.88 0.80 -9.61
N ASN A 317 -20.04 1.88 -10.37
CA ASN A 317 -21.26 2.70 -10.40
C ASN A 317 -21.67 3.27 -9.04
N THR A 318 -20.72 3.41 -8.12
CA THR A 318 -20.92 4.08 -6.83
C THR A 318 -20.29 5.47 -6.85
N ARG A 319 -20.92 6.41 -6.11
CA ARG A 319 -20.40 7.76 -5.87
C ARG A 319 -20.61 8.11 -4.40
N PRO A 320 -19.70 8.88 -3.77
CA PRO A 320 -19.94 9.41 -2.44
C PRO A 320 -21.26 10.18 -2.39
N LEU A 321 -22.07 9.95 -1.34
CA LEU A 321 -23.35 10.62 -1.16
C LEU A 321 -23.19 12.16 -1.13
N LYS A 322 -22.06 12.64 -0.59
CA LYS A 322 -21.71 14.06 -0.58
C LYS A 322 -21.69 14.65 -1.99
N ASP A 323 -21.10 13.95 -2.96
CA ASP A 323 -20.98 14.42 -4.34
C ASP A 323 -22.37 14.48 -4.99
N LEU A 324 -23.23 13.48 -4.72
CA LEU A 324 -24.63 13.49 -5.20
C LEU A 324 -25.43 14.67 -4.64
N ILE A 325 -25.25 14.96 -3.36
CA ILE A 325 -25.92 16.07 -2.69
C ILE A 325 -25.39 17.40 -3.22
N GLU A 326 -24.07 17.57 -3.36
CA GLU A 326 -23.45 18.80 -3.89
C GLU A 326 -23.85 19.06 -5.35
N GLU A 327 -24.01 18.03 -6.18
CA GLU A 327 -24.54 18.17 -7.55
C GLU A 327 -26.00 18.67 -7.60
N SER A 328 -26.78 18.47 -6.54
CA SER A 328 -28.19 18.89 -6.49
C SER A 328 -28.41 20.35 -6.07
N TYR A 329 -27.38 21.00 -5.51
CA TYR A 329 -27.46 22.37 -5.04
C TYR A 329 -27.08 23.38 -6.12
N ASP A 330 -27.75 24.53 -6.12
CA ASP A 330 -27.33 25.66 -6.96
C ASP A 330 -26.03 26.29 -6.42
N ASN A 331 -25.30 27.00 -7.29
CA ASN A 331 -24.02 27.64 -6.95
C ASN A 331 -24.10 28.54 -5.70
N ASN A 332 -25.25 29.16 -5.44
CA ASN A 332 -25.46 30.00 -4.26
C ASN A 332 -25.56 29.18 -2.97
N GLU A 333 -26.19 28.01 -3.01
CA GLU A 333 -26.37 27.12 -1.86
C GLU A 333 -25.04 26.40 -1.51
N LEU A 334 -24.28 26.01 -2.54
CA LEU A 334 -22.92 25.47 -2.38
C LEU A 334 -21.97 26.44 -1.66
N ASN A 335 -22.05 27.74 -1.96
CA ASN A 335 -21.24 28.77 -1.31
C ASN A 335 -21.58 28.94 0.18
N ILE A 336 -22.84 28.75 0.56
CA ILE A 336 -23.29 28.80 1.96
C ILE A 336 -22.79 27.56 2.72
N ILE A 337 -22.89 26.37 2.13
CA ILE A 337 -22.47 25.12 2.76
C ILE A 337 -20.94 25.07 2.93
N THR A 338 -20.19 25.50 1.91
CA THR A 338 -18.73 25.53 1.95
C THR A 338 -18.17 26.56 2.93
N SER A 339 -18.82 27.73 3.07
CA SER A 339 -18.43 28.75 4.05
C SER A 339 -18.70 28.33 5.50
N GLN A 340 -19.77 27.56 5.77
CA GLN A 340 -20.06 27.03 7.11
C GLN A 340 -19.21 25.79 7.45
N GLY A 341 -18.87 24.95 6.47
CA GLY A 341 -18.12 23.70 6.69
C GLY A 341 -16.64 23.86 7.06
N GLN A 342 -16.04 25.05 6.90
CA GLN A 342 -14.65 25.30 7.30
C GLN A 342 -14.43 25.32 8.83
N HIS A 343 -15.49 25.52 9.62
CA HIS A 343 -15.38 25.55 11.09
C HIS A 343 -15.31 24.17 11.76
N SER A 344 -15.71 23.07 11.09
CA SER A 344 -15.82 21.73 11.72
C SER A 344 -14.70 20.73 11.37
N ARG A 345 -13.68 21.10 10.59
CA ARG A 345 -12.55 20.20 10.25
C ARG A 345 -11.34 20.33 11.19
N LYS A 346 -11.58 20.27 12.49
CA LYS A 346 -10.54 20.00 13.51
C LYS A 346 -10.91 18.71 14.25
N PHE A 347 -10.55 17.56 13.68
CA PHE A 347 -10.45 16.29 14.40
C PHE A 347 -9.21 15.55 13.91
#